data_AF-B4GLK7-F1
#
_entry.id   AF-B4GLK7-F1
#
_cell.length_a   1.000
_cell.length_b   1.000
_cell.length_c   1.000
_cell.angle_alpha   90.00
_cell.angle_beta   90.00
_cell.angle_gamma   90.00
#
_symmetry.space_group_name_H-M   'P 1'
#
loop_
_entity.id
_entity.type
_entity.pdbx_description
1 polymer ?
#
loop_
_entity_poly.entity_id
_entity_poly.type
_entity_poly.pdbx_seq_one_letter_code
_entity_poly.pdbx_strand_id
1 'polypeptide(L)'
;MRPILFVFYTAETVANIFLMGFHISGFMVQDLSFLPVMDQVTHYFFTVTLYAFTVLVFFASINICTGNPASAIEEILRSMAGCILYVTISLMTLKDAEEDFHMMYIHMDDPNMPEKPVHPFFDYLRAQAVCSLVCSVIFLLHCLIVVDVLLSNEEYSDDEADLYDDENENDDDEQYDFMPVHLYVFGESVQLHLERYHWFREFSHDRRINI
;
A
#
# COMPACT_ATOMS: atom_id res chain seq x y z
N MET A 1 14.98 5.52 -6.39
CA MET A 1 13.97 4.49 -6.06
C MET A 1 13.99 4.04 -4.59
N ARG A 2 15.09 3.48 -4.05
CA ARG A 2 15.12 2.92 -2.67
C ARG A 2 14.52 3.83 -1.59
N PRO A 3 14.79 5.15 -1.55
CA PRO A 3 14.17 6.04 -0.56
C PRO A 3 12.64 6.18 -0.70
N ILE A 4 12.13 6.18 -1.93
CA ILE A 4 10.68 6.27 -2.20
C ILE A 4 9.99 4.95 -1.83
N LEU A 5 10.57 3.81 -2.23
CA LEU A 5 10.05 2.50 -1.86
C LEU A 5 10.03 2.31 -0.34
N PHE A 6 11.06 2.79 0.37
CA PHE A 6 11.09 2.79 1.83
C PHE A 6 9.96 3.63 2.44
N VAL A 7 9.64 4.80 1.87
CA VAL A 7 8.50 5.61 2.30
C VAL A 7 7.19 4.86 2.10
N PHE A 8 7.00 4.21 0.95
CA PHE A 8 5.80 3.40 0.70
C PHE A 8 5.66 2.26 1.69
N TYR A 9 6.70 1.45 1.90
CA TYR A 9 6.62 0.36 2.89
C TYR A 9 6.38 0.86 4.31
N THR A 10 6.96 2.00 4.67
CA THR A 10 6.73 2.59 5.99
C THR A 10 5.27 3.01 6.12
N ALA A 11 4.72 3.69 5.11
CA ALA A 11 3.32 4.11 5.09
C ALA A 11 2.37 2.91 5.12
N GLU A 12 2.61 1.89 4.30
CA GLU A 12 1.86 0.63 4.26
C GLU A 12 1.93 -0.10 5.60
N THR A 13 3.11 -0.21 6.21
CA THR A 13 3.29 -0.86 7.53
C THR A 13 2.49 -0.14 8.60
N VAL A 14 2.61 1.19 8.67
CA VAL A 14 1.89 2.00 9.66
C VAL A 14 0.38 1.88 9.46
N ALA A 15 -0.10 1.99 8.22
CA ALA A 15 -1.52 1.85 7.90
C ALA A 15 -2.05 0.46 8.25
N ASN A 16 -1.28 -0.60 7.95
CA ASN A 16 -1.64 -1.97 8.30
C ASN A 16 -1.67 -2.20 9.82
N ILE A 17 -0.77 -1.60 10.60
CA ILE A 17 -0.79 -1.67 12.06
C ILE A 17 -2.07 -1.01 12.61
N PHE A 18 -2.46 0.16 12.09
CA PHE A 18 -3.71 0.81 12.50
C PHE A 18 -4.93 -0.03 12.16
N LEU A 19 -5.00 -0.55 10.93
CA LEU A 19 -6.10 -1.40 10.49
C LEU A 19 -6.19 -2.70 11.30
N MET A 20 -5.05 -3.31 11.62
CA MET A 20 -4.98 -4.47 12.52
C MET A 20 -5.49 -4.12 13.93
N GLY A 21 -5.17 -2.93 14.43
CA GLY A 21 -5.67 -2.43 15.71
C GLY A 21 -7.20 -2.35 15.75
N PHE A 22 -7.83 -1.83 14.70
CA PHE A 22 -9.28 -1.82 14.55
C PHE A 22 -9.86 -3.24 14.44
N HIS A 23 -9.25 -4.09 13.61
CA HIS A 23 -9.71 -5.47 13.42
C HIS A 23 -9.64 -6.29 14.71
N ILE A 24 -8.55 -6.17 15.47
CA ILE A 24 -8.40 -6.88 16.75
C ILE A 24 -9.42 -6.38 17.76
N SER A 25 -9.55 -5.06 17.90
CA SER A 25 -10.44 -4.44 18.89
C SER A 25 -11.93 -4.69 18.58
N GLY A 26 -12.28 -4.72 17.29
CA GLY A 26 -13.64 -4.94 16.83
C GLY A 26 -14.06 -6.42 16.84
N PHE A 27 -13.17 -7.32 16.40
CA PHE A 27 -13.53 -8.71 16.10
C PHE A 27 -12.80 -9.73 16.98
N MET A 28 -11.47 -9.69 17.07
CA MET A 28 -10.69 -10.76 17.76
C MET A 28 -10.90 -10.81 19.27
N VAL A 29 -11.29 -9.70 19.89
CA VAL A 29 -11.61 -9.65 21.33
C VAL A 29 -12.99 -10.24 21.62
N GLN A 30 -13.86 -10.33 20.62
CA GLN A 30 -15.21 -10.86 20.78
C GLN A 30 -15.24 -12.37 20.48
N ASP A 31 -16.14 -13.10 21.12
CA ASP A 31 -16.35 -14.51 20.79
C ASP A 31 -17.18 -14.59 19.51
N LEU A 32 -16.59 -15.03 18.39
CA LEU A 32 -17.29 -15.13 17.09
C LEU A 32 -18.27 -16.31 17.00
N SER A 33 -18.40 -17.15 18.03
CA SER A 33 -19.25 -18.35 17.99
C SER A 33 -20.74 -18.07 17.80
N PHE A 34 -21.19 -16.83 18.04
CA PHE A 34 -22.57 -16.40 17.77
C PHE A 34 -22.87 -16.15 16.28
N LEU A 35 -21.83 -15.95 15.45
CA LEU A 35 -21.99 -15.67 14.03
C LEU A 35 -22.18 -16.96 13.21
N PRO A 36 -22.90 -16.90 12.08
CA PRO A 36 -22.88 -17.96 11.07
C PRO A 36 -21.46 -18.31 10.62
N VAL A 37 -21.24 -19.59 10.27
CA VAL A 37 -19.92 -20.10 9.88
C VAL A 37 -19.31 -19.33 8.71
N MET A 38 -20.12 -18.88 7.74
CA MET A 38 -19.63 -18.12 6.58
C MET A 38 -19.09 -16.74 6.98
N ASP A 39 -19.67 -16.12 8.00
CA ASP A 39 -19.26 -14.80 8.48
C ASP A 39 -17.98 -14.94 9.32
N GLN A 40 -17.87 -16.01 10.11
CA GLN A 40 -16.62 -16.37 10.80
C GLN A 40 -15.48 -16.57 9.81
N VAL A 41 -15.70 -17.32 8.73
CA VAL A 41 -14.70 -17.54 7.67
C VAL A 41 -14.25 -16.23 7.04
N THR A 42 -15.17 -15.28 6.83
CA THR A 42 -14.87 -13.95 6.29
C THR A 42 -13.95 -13.15 7.22
N HIS A 43 -14.22 -13.13 8.53
CA HIS A 43 -13.35 -12.47 9.50
C HIS A 43 -11.97 -13.14 9.64
N TYR A 44 -11.90 -14.47 9.53
CA TYR A 44 -10.61 -15.18 9.47
C TYR A 44 -9.84 -14.84 8.19
N PHE A 45 -10.52 -14.72 7.05
CA PHE A 45 -9.91 -14.28 5.80
C PHE A 45 -9.31 -12.87 5.92
N PHE A 46 -10.02 -11.93 6.56
CA PHE A 46 -9.49 -10.60 6.85
C PHE A 46 -8.24 -10.69 7.71
N THR A 47 -8.30 -11.47 8.80
CA THR A 47 -7.18 -11.65 9.72
C THR A 47 -5.91 -12.15 9.01
N VAL A 48 -6.05 -13.23 8.24
CA VAL A 48 -4.92 -13.83 7.52
C VAL A 48 -4.33 -12.84 6.54
N THR A 49 -5.18 -12.12 5.80
CA THR A 49 -4.74 -11.13 4.81
C THR A 49 -4.00 -9.96 5.46
N LEU A 50 -4.59 -9.35 6.49
CA LEU A 50 -3.96 -8.25 7.22
C LEU A 50 -2.62 -8.67 7.82
N TYR A 51 -2.54 -9.88 8.39
CA TYR A 51 -1.33 -10.37 9.03
C TYR A 51 -0.24 -10.66 8.00
N ALA A 52 -0.58 -11.39 6.94
CA ALA A 52 0.35 -11.72 5.87
C ALA A 52 0.94 -10.45 5.23
N PHE A 53 0.10 -9.47 4.89
CA PHE A 53 0.58 -8.23 4.26
C PHE A 53 1.38 -7.35 5.22
N THR A 54 1.03 -7.30 6.52
CA THR A 54 1.85 -6.60 7.52
C THR A 54 3.26 -7.20 7.56
N VAL A 55 3.36 -8.53 7.61
CA VAL A 55 4.65 -9.22 7.65
C VAL A 55 5.43 -9.05 6.35
N LEU A 56 4.79 -9.20 5.20
CA LEU A 56 5.42 -9.06 3.88
C LEU A 56 6.00 -7.66 3.68
N VAL A 57 5.22 -6.61 3.95
CA VAL A 57 5.66 -5.21 3.81
C VAL A 57 6.77 -4.90 4.81
N PHE A 58 6.67 -5.39 6.05
CA PHE A 58 7.72 -5.19 7.06
C PHE A 58 9.06 -5.79 6.62
N PHE A 59 9.05 -7.03 6.11
CA PHE A 59 10.27 -7.65 5.58
C PHE A 59 10.77 -6.96 4.30
N ALA A 60 9.89 -6.49 3.43
CA ALA A 60 10.27 -5.71 2.25
C ALA A 60 10.97 -4.40 2.65
N SER A 61 10.48 -3.72 3.70
CA SER A 61 11.13 -2.55 4.28
C SER A 61 12.53 -2.85 4.78
N ILE A 62 12.72 -3.99 5.48
CA ILE A 62 14.03 -4.42 5.94
C ILE A 62 14.95 -4.73 4.75
N ASN A 63 14.47 -5.46 3.75
CA ASN A 63 15.24 -5.83 2.56
C ASN A 63 15.78 -4.62 1.81
N ILE A 64 14.97 -3.56 1.67
CA ILE A 64 15.44 -2.30 1.07
C ILE A 64 16.48 -1.59 1.94
N CYS A 65 16.35 -1.65 3.27
CA CYS A 65 17.35 -1.09 4.18
C CYS A 65 18.68 -1.86 4.13
N THR A 66 18.63 -3.17 3.94
CA THR A 66 19.84 -4.03 3.91
C THR A 66 20.51 -4.11 2.54
N GLY A 67 19.94 -3.49 1.50
CA GLY A 67 20.52 -3.51 0.15
C GLY A 67 20.33 -4.80 -0.61
N ASN A 68 19.35 -5.61 -0.22
CA ASN A 68 18.93 -6.73 -1.06
C ASN A 68 18.24 -6.16 -2.31
N PRO A 69 18.58 -6.66 -3.52
CA PRO A 69 17.94 -6.19 -4.74
C PRO A 69 16.45 -6.54 -4.69
N ALA A 70 15.60 -5.52 -4.80
CA ALA A 70 14.17 -5.72 -4.99
C ALA A 70 13.90 -5.98 -6.47
N SER A 71 13.19 -7.07 -6.79
CA SER A 71 12.71 -7.30 -8.15
C SER A 71 11.49 -6.41 -8.41
N ALA A 72 11.52 -5.63 -9.48
CA ALA A 72 10.42 -4.72 -9.78
C ALA A 72 9.09 -5.46 -10.06
N ILE A 73 9.15 -6.64 -10.66
CA ILE A 73 7.99 -7.52 -10.87
C ILE A 73 7.41 -7.97 -9.52
N GLU A 74 8.25 -8.35 -8.56
CA GLU A 74 7.79 -8.74 -7.22
C GLU A 74 7.08 -7.57 -6.52
N GLU A 75 7.60 -6.36 -6.66
CA GLU A 75 6.97 -5.15 -6.12
C GLU A 75 5.61 -4.85 -6.74
N ILE A 76 5.48 -4.97 -8.07
CA ILE A 76 4.19 -4.82 -8.76
C ILE A 76 3.20 -5.88 -8.28
N LEU A 77 3.59 -7.15 -8.29
CA LEU A 77 2.68 -8.23 -7.91
C LEU A 77 2.22 -8.10 -6.46
N ARG A 78 3.14 -7.76 -5.54
CA ARG A 78 2.82 -7.58 -4.12
C ARG A 78 1.89 -6.40 -3.91
N SER A 79 2.23 -5.24 -4.46
CA SER A 79 1.43 -4.01 -4.28
C SER A 79 0.06 -4.11 -4.97
N MET A 80 -0.01 -4.69 -6.16
CA MET A 80 -1.28 -4.95 -6.86
C MET A 80 -2.17 -5.95 -6.10
N ALA A 81 -1.60 -7.06 -5.60
CA ALA A 81 -2.34 -8.02 -4.78
C ALA A 81 -2.85 -7.37 -3.49
N GLY A 82 -2.02 -6.53 -2.85
CA GLY A 82 -2.42 -5.72 -1.70
C GLY A 82 -3.60 -4.82 -2.03
N CYS A 83 -3.54 -4.05 -3.10
CA CYS A 83 -4.64 -3.20 -3.53
C CYS A 83 -5.95 -3.99 -3.69
N ILE A 84 -5.95 -5.07 -4.46
CA ILE A 84 -7.15 -5.87 -4.75
C ILE A 84 -7.75 -6.46 -3.47
N LEU A 85 -6.90 -7.04 -2.61
CA LEU A 85 -7.35 -7.67 -1.38
C LEU A 85 -7.91 -6.64 -0.38
N TYR A 86 -7.27 -5.48 -0.23
CA TYR A 86 -7.75 -4.44 0.68
C TYR A 86 -9.00 -3.72 0.17
N VAL A 87 -9.18 -3.58 -1.15
CA VAL A 87 -10.48 -3.19 -1.74
C VAL A 87 -11.54 -4.23 -1.41
N THR A 88 -11.23 -5.52 -1.59
CA THR A 88 -12.17 -6.61 -1.30
C THR A 88 -12.60 -6.60 0.18
N ILE A 89 -11.63 -6.48 1.10
CA ILE A 89 -11.91 -6.34 2.54
C ILE A 89 -12.77 -5.12 2.81
N SER A 90 -12.46 -3.96 2.20
CA SER A 90 -13.25 -2.74 2.38
C SER A 90 -14.70 -2.92 1.94
N LEU A 91 -14.93 -3.55 0.79
CA LEU A 91 -16.27 -3.75 0.23
C LEU A 91 -17.06 -4.78 1.05
N MET A 92 -16.43 -5.89 1.45
CA MET A 92 -17.08 -6.90 2.29
C MET A 92 -17.42 -6.32 3.68
N THR A 93 -16.49 -5.62 4.32
CA THR A 93 -16.72 -4.97 5.62
C THR A 93 -17.86 -3.94 5.53
N LEU A 94 -17.95 -3.19 4.42
CA LEU A 94 -19.03 -2.23 4.20
C LEU A 94 -20.38 -2.92 3.96
N LYS A 95 -20.39 -4.03 3.21
CA LYS A 95 -21.58 -4.87 3.02
C LYS A 95 -22.10 -5.38 4.36
N ASP A 96 -21.23 -5.91 5.20
CA ASP A 96 -21.58 -6.40 6.54
C ASP A 96 -22.15 -5.26 7.40
N ALA A 97 -21.55 -4.07 7.33
CA ALA A 97 -22.06 -2.89 8.02
C ALA A 97 -23.46 -2.44 7.53
N GLU A 98 -23.76 -2.60 6.24
CA GLU A 98 -25.08 -2.28 5.67
C GLU A 98 -26.12 -3.35 6.03
N GLU A 99 -25.76 -4.63 5.96
CA GLU A 99 -26.65 -5.73 6.29
C GLU A 99 -27.02 -5.71 7.78
N ASP A 100 -26.10 -5.35 8.68
CA ASP A 100 -26.36 -5.26 10.12
C ASP A 100 -27.06 -3.95 10.55
N PHE A 101 -27.34 -3.03 9.61
CA PHE A 101 -27.96 -1.73 9.91
C PHE A 101 -29.35 -1.87 10.56
N HIS A 102 -30.10 -2.91 10.20
CA HIS A 102 -31.41 -3.20 10.80
C HIS A 102 -31.31 -3.72 12.25
N MET A 103 -30.18 -4.31 12.64
CA MET A 103 -29.96 -4.80 14.00
C MET A 103 -29.73 -3.67 15.01
N MET A 104 -29.39 -2.46 14.56
CA MET A 104 -29.37 -1.26 15.42
C MET A 104 -30.74 -0.92 16.04
N TYR A 105 -31.84 -1.39 15.44
CA TYR A 105 -33.20 -1.00 15.82
C TYR A 105 -33.98 -2.09 16.59
N ILE A 106 -33.38 -3.24 16.89
CA ILE A 106 -34.10 -4.41 17.41
C ILE A 106 -34.49 -4.28 18.91
N HIS A 107 -33.94 -3.31 19.65
CA HIS A 107 -34.32 -3.05 21.05
C HIS A 107 -35.32 -1.88 21.23
N MET A 108 -36.13 -1.56 20.21
CA MET A 108 -37.15 -0.49 20.24
C MET A 108 -38.43 -0.81 21.04
N ASP A 109 -38.43 -1.81 21.93
CA ASP A 109 -39.60 -2.14 22.78
C ASP A 109 -39.71 -1.25 24.05
N ASP A 110 -38.75 -0.37 24.32
CA ASP A 110 -38.83 0.63 25.41
C ASP A 110 -38.91 2.07 24.84
N PRO A 111 -40.10 2.72 24.84
CA PRO A 111 -40.31 4.04 24.25
C PRO A 111 -39.61 5.19 25.01
N ASN A 112 -38.93 4.92 26.13
CA ASN A 112 -38.25 5.93 26.94
C ASN A 112 -36.71 5.82 26.95
N MET A 113 -36.11 4.83 26.26
CA MET A 113 -34.66 4.78 26.14
C MET A 113 -34.20 5.66 24.97
N PRO A 114 -33.15 6.49 25.14
CA PRO A 114 -32.56 7.20 24.01
C PRO A 114 -32.07 6.18 22.99
N GLU A 115 -32.42 6.38 21.73
CA GLU A 115 -31.88 5.67 20.57
C GLU A 115 -30.35 5.70 20.64
N LYS A 116 -29.75 4.71 21.29
CA LYS A 116 -28.31 4.54 21.36
C LYS A 116 -27.97 3.35 20.46
N PRO A 117 -27.03 3.50 19.52
CA PRO A 117 -26.50 2.34 18.81
C PRO A 117 -25.95 1.38 19.87
N VAL A 118 -26.58 0.21 20.02
CA VAL A 118 -26.39 -0.67 21.19
C VAL A 118 -25.01 -1.37 21.14
N HIS A 119 -24.24 -1.23 20.05
CA HIS A 119 -22.93 -1.89 19.95
C HIS A 119 -21.85 -1.04 19.23
N PRO A 120 -20.69 -0.77 19.86
CA PRO A 120 -19.54 -0.09 19.25
C PRO A 120 -19.00 -0.74 17.97
N PHE A 121 -19.42 -1.97 17.71
CA PHE A 121 -19.02 -2.79 16.57
C PHE A 121 -19.28 -2.15 15.21
N PHE A 122 -20.36 -1.37 15.06
CA PHE A 122 -20.60 -0.65 13.82
C PHE A 122 -19.56 0.45 13.55
N ASP A 123 -19.16 1.19 14.60
CA ASP A 123 -18.13 2.21 14.47
C ASP A 123 -16.78 1.57 14.09
N TYR A 124 -16.48 0.39 14.63
CA TYR A 124 -15.31 -0.40 14.24
C TYR A 124 -15.40 -0.94 12.80
N LEU A 125 -16.55 -1.48 12.37
CA LEU A 125 -16.79 -1.92 10.99
C LEU A 125 -16.57 -0.79 9.99
N ARG A 126 -17.17 0.37 10.25
CA ARG A 126 -17.03 1.54 9.39
C ARG A 126 -15.60 2.07 9.37
N ALA A 127 -14.94 2.16 10.53
CA ALA A 127 -13.55 2.57 10.62
C ALA A 127 -12.63 1.60 9.88
N GLN A 128 -12.85 0.29 10.01
CA GLN A 128 -12.11 -0.76 9.32
C GLN A 128 -12.31 -0.68 7.81
N ALA A 129 -13.54 -0.49 7.33
CA ALA A 129 -13.81 -0.32 5.89
C ALA A 129 -13.05 0.89 5.33
N VAL A 130 -13.15 2.06 5.99
CA VAL A 130 -12.45 3.27 5.56
C VAL A 130 -10.93 3.09 5.60
N CYS A 131 -10.39 2.53 6.67
CA CYS A 131 -8.95 2.31 6.80
C CYS A 131 -8.44 1.28 5.77
N SER A 132 -9.20 0.22 5.49
CA SER A 132 -8.88 -0.75 4.44
C SER A 132 -8.86 -0.11 3.06
N LEU A 133 -9.80 0.80 2.78
CA LEU A 133 -9.80 1.56 1.54
C LEU A 133 -8.56 2.46 1.44
N VAL A 134 -8.20 3.17 2.51
CA VAL A 134 -6.98 4.00 2.54
C VAL A 134 -5.73 3.16 2.29
N CYS A 135 -5.60 2.00 2.95
CA CYS A 135 -4.51 1.04 2.68
C CYS A 135 -4.47 0.64 1.20
N SER A 136 -5.63 0.35 0.59
CA SER A 136 -5.69 -0.04 -0.82
C SER A 136 -5.19 1.06 -1.75
N VAL A 137 -5.50 2.33 -1.45
CA VAL A 137 -5.02 3.48 -2.23
C VAL A 137 -3.50 3.64 -2.08
N ILE A 138 -2.94 3.41 -0.89
CA ILE A 138 -1.48 3.46 -0.68
C ILE A 138 -0.81 2.36 -1.52
N PHE A 139 -1.31 1.13 -1.48
CA PHE A 139 -0.80 0.02 -2.29
C PHE A 139 -0.92 0.29 -3.81
N LEU A 140 -2.02 0.91 -4.24
CA LEU A 140 -2.21 1.30 -5.64
C LEU A 140 -1.17 2.34 -6.06
N LEU A 141 -0.96 3.38 -5.25
CA LEU A 141 0.04 4.42 -5.51
C LEU A 141 1.45 3.84 -5.59
N HIS A 142 1.77 2.91 -4.69
CA HIS A 142 3.04 2.20 -4.72
C HIS A 142 3.20 1.43 -6.03
N CYS A 143 2.19 0.64 -6.43
CA CYS A 143 2.20 -0.11 -7.69
C CYS A 143 2.42 0.81 -8.90
N LEU A 144 1.64 1.90 -8.98
CA LEU A 144 1.71 2.84 -10.10
C LEU A 144 3.08 3.50 -10.21
N ILE A 145 3.72 3.87 -9.10
CA ILE A 145 5.07 4.46 -9.13
C ILE A 145 6.12 3.44 -9.57
N VAL A 146 5.99 2.18 -9.16
CA VAL A 146 6.92 1.13 -9.63
C VAL A 146 6.75 0.89 -11.13
N VAL A 147 5.51 0.84 -11.63
CA VAL A 147 5.21 0.71 -13.06
C VAL A 147 5.72 1.90 -13.85
N ASP A 148 5.47 3.12 -13.38
CA ASP A 148 5.91 4.37 -14.02
C ASP A 148 7.44 4.42 -14.17
N VAL A 149 8.16 4.00 -13.12
CA VAL A 149 9.63 3.91 -13.16
C VAL A 149 10.12 2.80 -14.08
N LEU A 150 9.41 1.67 -14.16
CA LEU A 150 9.77 0.59 -15.08
C LEU A 150 9.61 1.04 -16.53
N LEU A 151 8.46 1.61 -16.88
CA LEU A 151 8.22 2.11 -18.24
C LEU A 151 9.22 3.20 -18.63
N SER A 152 9.52 4.13 -17.71
CA SER A 152 10.51 5.19 -17.94
C SER A 152 11.95 4.66 -18.12
N ASN A 153 12.26 3.47 -17.61
CA ASN A 153 13.57 2.84 -17.78
C ASN A 153 13.63 1.93 -19.02
N GLU A 154 12.51 1.27 -19.40
CA GLU A 154 12.44 0.45 -20.62
C GLU A 154 12.52 1.30 -21.89
N GLU A 155 11.87 2.47 -21.90
CA GLU A 155 11.96 3.45 -22.99
C GLU A 155 13.41 3.91 -23.21
N TYR A 156 14.22 3.99 -22.15
CA TYR A 156 15.66 4.30 -22.23
C TYR A 156 16.51 3.16 -22.82
N SER A 157 16.13 1.89 -22.59
CA SER A 157 16.91 0.73 -23.08
C SER A 157 16.63 0.39 -24.54
N ASP A 158 15.42 0.64 -25.04
CA ASP A 158 15.07 0.40 -26.44
C ASP A 158 15.58 1.53 -27.36
N ASP A 159 15.56 2.80 -26.90
CA ASP A 159 16.07 3.93 -27.70
C ASP A 159 17.61 4.03 -27.75
N GLU A 160 18.35 3.49 -26.77
CA GLU A 160 19.82 3.39 -26.86
C GLU A 160 20.33 2.15 -27.60
N ALA A 161 19.50 1.11 -27.79
CA ALA A 161 19.92 -0.12 -28.48
C ALA A 161 19.93 0.02 -30.02
N ASP A 162 19.16 0.95 -30.58
CA ASP A 162 19.08 1.20 -32.03
C ASP A 162 20.00 2.36 -32.52
N LEU A 163 20.79 2.98 -31.63
CA LEU A 163 21.61 4.17 -31.93
C LEU A 163 23.13 3.94 -31.93
N TYR A 164 23.60 2.71 -31.75
CA TYR A 164 25.03 2.36 -31.79
C TYR A 164 25.40 1.36 -32.89
N ASP A 165 24.82 1.48 -34.10
CA ASP A 165 25.33 0.73 -35.26
C ASP A 165 25.23 1.49 -36.60
N ASP A 166 25.40 2.82 -36.60
CA ASP A 166 25.73 3.53 -37.85
C ASP A 166 26.82 4.58 -37.64
N GLU A 167 28.00 4.28 -38.17
CA GLU A 167 29.08 5.24 -38.40
C GLU A 167 28.53 6.35 -39.31
N ASN A 168 28.45 7.61 -38.85
CA ASN A 168 28.87 8.76 -39.66
C ASN A 168 28.75 10.10 -38.92
N GLU A 169 29.76 10.92 -39.16
CA GLU A 169 29.86 12.34 -38.85
C GLU A 169 28.68 13.14 -39.45
N ASN A 170 28.07 14.04 -38.66
CA ASN A 170 27.87 15.47 -38.94
C ASN A 170 26.70 16.06 -38.12
N ASP A 171 27.03 17.15 -37.42
CA ASP A 171 26.28 18.37 -37.10
C ASP A 171 24.75 18.39 -36.85
N ASP A 172 24.44 19.25 -35.86
CA ASP A 172 23.17 19.93 -35.57
C ASP A 172 22.22 19.30 -34.54
N ASP A 173 22.47 19.70 -33.28
CA ASP A 173 21.48 20.28 -32.36
C ASP A 173 20.06 19.71 -32.37
N GLU A 174 19.84 18.65 -31.59
CA GLU A 174 18.65 18.49 -30.74
C GLU A 174 18.95 17.39 -29.71
N GLN A 175 19.83 17.69 -28.76
CA GLN A 175 19.96 16.91 -27.54
C GLN A 175 18.64 17.04 -26.79
N TYR A 176 17.69 16.13 -27.02
CA TYR A 176 16.52 15.94 -26.19
C TYR A 176 17.03 15.61 -24.79
N ASP A 177 17.19 16.66 -23.97
CA ASP A 177 17.57 16.61 -22.57
C ASP A 177 16.39 16.01 -21.78
N PHE A 178 16.17 14.71 -21.94
CA PHE A 178 15.08 14.00 -21.29
C PHE A 178 15.47 13.73 -19.84
N MET A 179 14.97 14.59 -18.96
CA MET A 179 15.30 14.61 -17.55
C MET A 179 14.72 13.34 -16.85
N PRO A 180 15.55 12.51 -16.20
CA PRO A 180 15.05 11.33 -15.50
C PRO A 180 14.00 11.74 -14.46
N VAL A 181 12.97 10.91 -14.26
CA VAL A 181 11.91 11.18 -13.28
C VAL A 181 12.55 11.38 -11.90
N HIS A 182 12.68 12.64 -11.49
CA HIS A 182 13.19 13.02 -10.19
C HIS A 182 12.11 12.73 -9.14
N LEU A 183 12.13 11.50 -8.64
CA LEU A 183 11.30 11.13 -7.50
C LEU A 183 11.88 11.75 -6.23
N TYR A 184 11.11 12.63 -5.59
CA TYR A 184 11.50 13.30 -4.35
C TYR A 184 10.83 12.65 -3.13
N VAL A 185 11.60 12.37 -2.09
CA VAL A 185 11.06 11.94 -0.79
C VAL A 185 10.35 13.11 -0.12
N PHE A 186 9.02 13.03 0.00
CA PHE A 186 8.16 14.09 0.57
C PHE A 186 8.33 15.48 -0.08
N GLY A 187 8.76 15.51 -1.35
CA GLY A 187 8.99 16.73 -2.12
C GLY A 187 10.44 17.22 -2.12
N GLU A 188 10.73 18.14 -3.04
CA GLU A 188 12.09 18.60 -3.37
C GLU A 188 12.84 19.17 -2.16
N SER A 189 12.18 20.01 -1.35
CA SER A 189 12.83 20.62 -0.19
C SER A 189 13.28 19.60 0.86
N VAL A 190 12.54 18.50 1.03
CA VAL A 190 12.88 17.45 2.01
C VAL A 190 13.99 16.56 1.46
N GLN A 191 13.90 16.19 0.18
CA GLN A 191 14.97 15.47 -0.53
C GLN A 191 16.31 16.22 -0.44
N LEU A 192 16.35 17.51 -0.82
CA LEU A 192 17.55 18.34 -0.78
C LEU A 192 18.11 18.50 0.64
N HIS A 193 17.25 18.48 1.65
CA HIS A 193 17.67 18.50 3.03
C HIS A 193 18.31 17.17 3.45
N LEU A 194 17.69 16.05 3.09
CA LEU A 194 18.18 14.70 3.38
C LEU A 194 19.50 14.40 2.67
N GLU A 195 19.69 14.88 1.44
CA GLU A 195 20.92 14.73 0.66
C GLU A 195 22.16 15.38 1.29
N ARG A 196 21.98 16.30 2.26
CA ARG A 196 23.11 16.85 3.05
C ARG A 196 23.76 15.80 3.94
N TYR A 197 23.06 14.73 4.28
CA TYR A 197 23.56 13.69 5.17
C TYR A 197 24.23 12.55 4.41
N HIS A 198 25.43 12.16 4.84
CA HIS A 198 26.21 11.10 4.20
C HIS A 198 25.43 9.78 4.07
N TRP A 199 24.75 9.37 5.14
CA TRP A 199 24.00 8.11 5.19
C TRP A 199 22.87 8.06 4.15
N PHE A 200 22.21 9.20 3.87
CA PHE A 200 21.10 9.25 2.92
C PHE A 200 21.60 9.20 1.48
N ARG A 201 22.74 9.84 1.19
CA ARG A 201 23.40 9.73 -0.12
C ARG A 201 23.83 8.29 -0.40
N GLU A 202 24.44 7.63 0.59
CA GLU A 202 24.86 6.22 0.48
C GLU A 202 23.65 5.31 0.25
N PHE A 203 22.57 5.52 0.99
CA PHE A 203 21.31 4.80 0.81
C PHE A 203 20.66 5.04 -0.57
N SER A 204 20.84 6.23 -1.15
CA SER A 204 20.27 6.60 -2.46
C SER A 204 21.12 6.12 -3.65
N HIS A 205 22.45 6.09 -3.51
CA HIS A 205 23.39 5.80 -4.61
C HIS A 205 23.57 4.32 -4.92
N ASP A 206 23.17 3.44 -4.01
CA ASP A 206 23.34 2.01 -4.12
C ASP A 206 22.24 1.44 -5.05
N ARG A 207 22.40 1.74 -6.35
CA ARG A 207 21.56 1.40 -7.51
C ARG A 207 21.68 -0.10 -7.81
N ARG A 208 20.80 -0.93 -7.27
CA ARG A 208 20.51 -2.27 -7.83
C ARG A 208 19.05 -2.66 -7.62
N ILE A 209 18.17 -2.09 -8.44
CA ILE A 209 16.91 -2.77 -8.77
C ILE A 209 17.27 -3.62 -9.97
N ASN A 210 17.19 -4.94 -9.80
CA ASN A 210 17.29 -5.84 -10.94
C ASN A 210 15.88 -5.89 -11.55
N ILE A 211 15.81 -5.52 -12.84
CA ILE A 211 14.64 -5.77 -13.68
C ILE A 211 14.52 -7.28 -13.88
#